data_AF-J2NY14-F1
#
_entry.id   AF-J2NY14-F1
#
_cell.length_a   1.000
_cell.length_b   1.000
_cell.length_c   1.000
_cell.angle_alpha   90.00
_cell.angle_beta   90.00
_cell.angle_gamma   90.00
#
_symmetry.space_group_name_H-M   'P 1'
#
loop_
_entity.id
_entity.type
_entity.pdbx_description
1 polymer ?
#
loop_
_entity_poly.entity_id
_entity_poly.type
_entity_poly.pdbx_seq_one_letter_code
_entity_poly.pdbx_strand_id
1 'polypeptide(L)'
;MRPYQRLLTSFVLFIAAWFSLFHAAIQLPPNSKDLSDTSGLSVVLLSTIALISIGIPAIILSSAGIFLSFFTKSKSFPVRLLIFFITHSALLLSSLLGILVIGLFVLETLNSIIGVILFLGVIGLIMSATPKRVADKNQK
;
A
#
# COMPACT_ATOMS: atom_id res chain seq x y z
N MET A 1 -9.43 -1.57 -17.31
CA MET A 1 -8.16 -2.18 -16.82
C MET A 1 -8.39 -3.59 -16.32
N ARG A 2 -7.55 -4.54 -16.76
CA ARG A 2 -7.52 -5.93 -16.27
C ARG A 2 -7.01 -5.96 -14.81
N PRO A 3 -7.34 -6.99 -14.00
CA PRO A 3 -6.97 -7.04 -12.57
C PRO A 3 -5.47 -6.85 -12.31
N TYR A 4 -4.60 -7.52 -13.07
CA TYR A 4 -3.14 -7.36 -12.91
C TYR A 4 -2.66 -5.94 -13.22
N GLN A 5 -3.28 -5.23 -14.16
CA GLN A 5 -2.92 -3.85 -14.47
C GLN A 5 -3.26 -2.94 -13.30
N ARG A 6 -4.40 -3.16 -12.63
CA ARG A 6 -4.80 -2.40 -11.45
C ARG A 6 -3.80 -2.60 -10.31
N LEU A 7 -3.32 -3.83 -10.12
CA LEU A 7 -2.31 -4.15 -9.11
C LEU A 7 -0.95 -3.51 -9.44
N LEU A 8 -0.52 -3.55 -10.71
CA LEU A 8 0.69 -2.84 -11.13
C LEU A 8 0.55 -1.32 -10.94
N THR A 9 -0.59 -0.74 -11.29
CA THR A 9 -0.88 0.68 -11.03
C THR A 9 -0.85 0.99 -9.53
N SER A 10 -1.32 0.08 -8.67
CA SER A 10 -1.24 0.26 -7.22
C SER A 10 0.20 0.32 -6.70
N PHE A 11 1.17 -0.35 -7.34
CA PHE A 11 2.58 -0.22 -6.96
C PHE A 11 3.11 1.18 -7.28
N VAL A 12 2.78 1.69 -8.47
CA VAL A 12 3.16 3.04 -8.88
C VAL A 12 2.54 4.09 -7.95
N LEU A 13 1.25 3.95 -7.63
CA LEU A 13 0.58 4.85 -6.69
C LEU A 13 1.18 4.76 -5.28
N PHE A 14 1.53 3.57 -4.81
CA PHE A 14 2.14 3.39 -3.50
C PHE A 14 3.51 4.09 -3.42
N ILE A 15 4.35 3.92 -4.44
CA ILE A 15 5.66 4.60 -4.51
C ILE A 15 5.46 6.12 -4.56
N ALA A 16 4.53 6.61 -5.38
CA ALA A 16 4.22 8.05 -5.44
C ALA A 16 3.69 8.59 -4.10
N ALA A 17 2.80 7.85 -3.43
CA ALA A 17 2.28 8.21 -2.11
C ALA A 17 3.40 8.32 -1.08
N TRP A 18 4.34 7.38 -1.12
CA TRP A 18 5.51 7.38 -0.26
C TRP A 18 6.40 8.61 -0.52
N PHE A 19 6.69 8.96 -1.78
CA PHE A 19 7.45 10.18 -2.10
C PHE A 19 6.74 11.44 -1.61
N SER A 20 5.42 11.50 -1.74
CA SER A 20 4.59 12.60 -1.24
C SER A 20 4.71 12.75 0.28
N LEU A 21 4.63 11.63 1.00
CA LEU A 21 4.81 11.59 2.45
C LEU A 21 6.25 11.98 2.86
N PHE A 22 7.25 11.47 2.16
CA PHE A 22 8.66 11.79 2.41
C PHE A 22 8.94 13.28 2.25
N HIS A 23 8.42 13.90 1.19
CA HIS A 23 8.58 15.32 0.98
C HIS A 23 7.85 16.16 2.04
N ALA A 24 6.66 15.73 2.47
CA ALA A 24 5.97 16.36 3.60
C ALA A 24 6.76 16.23 4.91
N ALA A 25 7.42 15.09 5.14
CA ALA A 25 8.20 14.82 6.34
C ALA A 25 9.50 15.63 6.44
N ILE A 26 10.16 15.93 5.31
CA ILE A 26 11.40 16.74 5.28
C ILE A 26 11.14 18.21 5.65
N GLN A 27 9.95 18.72 5.36
CA GLN A 27 9.60 20.11 5.68
C GLN A 27 9.38 20.34 7.18
N LEU A 28 9.31 19.26 7.97
CA LEU A 28 9.15 19.37 9.43
C LEU A 28 10.49 19.66 10.12
N PRO A 29 10.49 20.51 11.15
CA PRO A 29 11.69 20.76 11.94
C PRO A 29 12.14 19.47 12.65
N PRO A 30 13.45 19.32 12.89
CA PRO A 30 14.00 18.23 13.69
C PRO A 30 13.40 18.23 15.10
N ASN A 31 13.26 17.04 15.70
CA ASN A 31 12.54 16.88 16.96
C ASN A 31 13.23 17.69 18.08
N SER A 32 12.52 18.66 18.68
CA SER A 32 13.14 19.69 19.54
C SER A 32 13.18 19.34 21.04
N LYS A 33 12.62 18.20 21.46
CA LYS A 33 12.49 17.82 22.88
C LYS A 33 12.64 16.31 23.02
N ASP A 34 13.85 15.89 23.33
CA ASP A 34 14.39 14.55 23.11
C ASP A 34 13.92 13.46 24.11
N LEU A 35 13.86 12.19 23.66
CA LEU A 35 13.97 10.96 24.47
C LEU A 35 14.53 9.83 23.57
N SER A 36 15.86 9.75 23.49
CA SER A 36 16.68 8.76 22.77
C SER A 36 16.90 8.99 21.26
N ASP A 37 17.44 10.16 20.95
CA ASP A 37 18.43 10.45 19.90
C ASP A 37 18.37 9.59 18.63
N THR A 38 17.62 10.11 17.66
CA THR A 38 17.59 9.64 16.27
C THR A 38 18.27 10.66 15.37
N SER A 39 19.51 11.05 15.69
CA SER A 39 20.42 11.77 14.77
C SER A 39 19.90 13.09 14.18
N GLY A 40 18.87 13.71 14.77
CA GLY A 40 18.21 14.91 14.24
C GLY A 40 17.10 14.67 13.20
N LEU A 41 16.56 13.46 13.04
CA LEU A 41 15.45 13.16 12.13
C LEU A 41 14.09 13.33 12.84
N SER A 42 13.05 13.78 12.11
CA SER A 42 11.70 13.87 12.65
C SER A 42 11.07 12.47 12.80
N VAL A 43 10.19 12.28 13.79
CA VAL A 43 9.44 11.01 14.00
C VAL A 43 8.68 10.58 12.74
N VAL A 44 8.19 11.57 11.97
CA VAL A 44 7.51 11.35 10.70
C VAL A 44 8.45 10.77 9.65
N LEU A 45 9.67 11.29 9.57
CA LEU A 45 10.67 10.82 8.63
C LEU A 45 11.11 9.38 8.95
N LEU A 46 11.31 9.07 10.24
CA LEU A 46 11.57 7.70 10.69
C LEU A 46 10.42 6.75 10.35
N SER A 47 9.18 7.18 10.59
CA SER A 47 7.98 6.41 10.23
C SER A 47 7.88 6.18 8.73
N THR A 48 8.27 7.19 7.92
CA THR A 48 8.30 7.12 6.46
C THR A 48 9.36 6.16 5.95
N ILE A 49 10.53 6.12 6.59
CA ILE A 49 11.60 5.16 6.29
C ILE A 49 11.18 3.74 6.69
N ALA A 50 10.56 3.57 7.86
CA ALA A 50 10.01 2.27 8.25
C ALA A 50 8.94 1.79 7.24
N LEU A 51 8.14 2.71 6.72
CA LEU A 51 7.10 2.41 5.73
C LEU A 51 7.67 1.84 4.42
N ILE A 52 8.82 2.35 3.94
CA ILE A 52 9.46 1.80 2.73
C ILE A 52 10.10 0.45 3.01
N SER A 53 10.69 0.26 4.20
CA SER A 53 11.28 -1.01 4.62
C SER A 53 10.25 -2.14 4.67
N ILE A 54 8.99 -1.83 5.02
CA ILE A 54 7.88 -2.78 4.97
C ILE A 54 7.25 -2.83 3.56
N GLY A 55 7.21 -1.69 2.86
CA GLY A 55 6.62 -1.54 1.53
C GLY A 55 7.32 -2.34 0.44
N ILE A 56 8.66 -2.42 0.47
CA ILE A 56 9.43 -3.21 -0.51
C ILE A 56 9.07 -4.71 -0.44
N PRO A 57 9.15 -5.38 0.73
CA PRO A 57 8.65 -6.75 0.90
C PRO A 57 7.18 -6.91 0.48
N ALA A 58 6.33 -5.91 0.78
CA ALA A 58 4.92 -5.95 0.40
C ALA A 58 4.70 -5.94 -1.11
N ILE A 59 5.49 -5.16 -1.87
CA ILE A 59 5.47 -5.14 -3.34
C ILE A 59 5.96 -6.48 -3.90
N ILE A 60 7.04 -7.04 -3.33
CA ILE A 60 7.56 -8.36 -3.74
C ILE A 60 6.50 -9.44 -3.52
N LEU A 61 5.89 -9.48 -2.34
CA LEU A 61 4.85 -10.43 -2.00
C LEU A 61 3.60 -10.26 -2.88
N SER A 62 3.19 -9.02 -3.16
CA SER A 62 2.07 -8.73 -4.06
C SER A 62 2.39 -9.15 -5.50
N SER A 63 3.63 -8.96 -5.94
CA SER A 63 4.10 -9.42 -7.27
C SER A 63 4.06 -10.94 -7.38
N ALA A 64 4.49 -11.65 -6.33
CA ALA A 64 4.32 -13.10 -6.24
C ALA A 64 2.84 -13.50 -6.25
N GLY A 65 1.96 -12.72 -5.60
CA GLY A 65 0.51 -12.88 -5.65
C GLY A 65 -0.08 -12.76 -7.05
N ILE A 66 0.38 -11.77 -7.84
CA ILE A 66 0.02 -11.63 -9.26
C ILE A 66 0.44 -12.89 -10.03
N PHE A 67 1.66 -13.38 -9.84
CA PHE A 67 2.14 -14.59 -10.51
C PHE A 67 1.32 -15.82 -10.11
N LEU A 68 1.09 -16.01 -8.81
CA LEU A 68 0.32 -17.12 -8.25
C LEU A 68 -1.14 -17.11 -8.70
N SER A 69 -1.70 -15.93 -9.00
CA SER A 69 -3.05 -15.79 -9.56
C SER A 69 -3.21 -16.47 -10.93
N PHE A 70 -2.12 -16.65 -11.69
CA PHE A 70 -2.16 -17.38 -12.96
C PHE A 70 -2.28 -18.89 -12.77
N PHE A 71 -1.62 -19.45 -11.74
CA PHE A 71 -1.65 -20.89 -11.43
C PHE A 71 -2.89 -21.31 -10.65
N THR A 72 -3.52 -20.39 -9.93
CA THR A 72 -4.66 -20.67 -9.06
C THR A 72 -6.01 -20.47 -9.74
N LYS A 73 -6.04 -20.17 -11.05
CA LYS A 73 -7.29 -19.97 -11.82
C LYS A 73 -8.26 -21.16 -11.73
N SER A 74 -7.74 -22.38 -11.67
CA SER A 74 -8.51 -23.63 -11.59
C SER A 74 -8.94 -23.99 -10.16
N LYS A 75 -8.46 -23.26 -9.14
CA LYS A 75 -8.82 -23.51 -7.73
C LYS A 75 -10.18 -22.91 -7.41
N SER A 76 -10.80 -23.41 -6.33
CA SER A 76 -12.08 -22.92 -5.84
C SER A 76 -12.02 -21.43 -5.50
N PHE A 77 -13.17 -20.75 -5.64
CA PHE A 77 -13.31 -19.32 -5.31
C PHE A 77 -12.75 -18.93 -3.93
N PRO A 78 -13.07 -19.63 -2.81
CA PRO A 78 -12.54 -19.27 -1.50
C PRO A 78 -11.00 -19.38 -1.42
N VAL A 79 -10.41 -20.38 -2.07
CA VAL A 79 -8.95 -20.54 -2.11
C VAL A 79 -8.29 -19.39 -2.87
N ARG A 80 -8.87 -18.98 -4.01
CA ARG A 80 -8.38 -17.84 -4.79
C ARG A 80 -8.45 -16.53 -3.98
N LEU A 81 -9.54 -16.35 -3.23
CA LEU A 81 -9.74 -15.16 -2.40
C LEU A 81 -8.74 -15.13 -1.23
N LEU A 82 -8.54 -16.26 -0.56
CA LEU A 82 -7.57 -16.38 0.53
C LEU A 82 -6.14 -16.10 0.05
N ILE A 83 -5.73 -16.70 -1.07
CA ILE A 83 -4.42 -16.45 -1.67
C ILE A 83 -4.27 -14.97 -2.06
N PHE A 84 -5.31 -14.36 -2.62
CA PHE A 84 -5.30 -12.94 -2.98
C PHE A 84 -5.07 -12.06 -1.74
N PHE A 85 -5.85 -12.25 -0.68
CA PHE A 85 -5.70 -11.42 0.53
C PHE A 85 -4.37 -11.66 1.24
N ILE A 86 -3.88 -12.89 1.33
CA ILE A 86 -2.57 -13.18 1.96
C ILE A 86 -1.43 -12.47 1.22
N THR A 87 -1.48 -12.46 -0.10
CA THR A 87 -0.39 -11.90 -0.92
C THR A 87 -0.43 -10.38 -1.02
N HIS A 88 -1.59 -9.75 -0.83
CA HIS A 88 -1.77 -8.30 -0.94
C HIS A 88 -2.04 -7.60 0.40
N SER A 89 -2.20 -8.33 1.50
CA SER A 89 -2.50 -7.79 2.84
C SER A 89 -1.39 -6.86 3.32
N ALA A 90 -0.12 -7.23 3.11
CA ALA A 90 1.00 -6.40 3.51
C ALA A 90 0.94 -5.01 2.84
N LEU A 91 0.63 -4.95 1.55
CA LEU A 91 0.55 -3.69 0.81
C LEU A 91 -0.67 -2.85 1.24
N LEU A 92 -1.80 -3.51 1.52
CA LEU A 92 -2.99 -2.87 2.10
C LEU A 92 -2.69 -2.27 3.48
N LEU A 93 -2.06 -3.05 4.36
CA LEU A 93 -1.70 -2.62 5.72
C LEU A 93 -0.69 -1.48 5.69
N SER A 94 0.35 -1.56 4.85
CA SER A 94 1.30 -0.46 4.66
C SER A 94 0.62 0.81 4.16
N SER A 95 -0.37 0.70 3.28
CA SER A 95 -1.12 1.86 2.79
C SER A 95 -1.98 2.49 3.88
N LEU A 96 -2.64 1.68 4.71
CA LEU A 96 -3.39 2.16 5.88
C LEU A 96 -2.47 2.84 6.90
N LEU A 97 -1.30 2.25 7.16
CA LEU A 97 -0.30 2.83 8.05
C LEU A 97 0.22 4.17 7.50
N GLY A 98 0.40 4.27 6.19
CA GLY A 98 0.77 5.53 5.52
C GLY A 98 -0.26 6.64 5.71
N ILE A 99 -1.54 6.32 5.56
CA ILE A 99 -2.65 7.26 5.85
C ILE A 99 -2.64 7.67 7.31
N LEU A 100 -2.41 6.74 8.24
CA LEU A 100 -2.38 7.02 9.66
C LEU A 100 -1.21 7.93 10.04
N VAL A 101 -0.01 7.70 9.49
CA VAL A 101 1.15 8.59 9.69
C VAL A 101 0.84 9.99 9.15
N ILE A 102 0.20 10.11 7.98
CA ILE A 102 -0.21 11.41 7.46
C ILE A 102 -1.20 12.11 8.40
N GLY A 103 -2.27 11.42 8.76
CA GLY A 103 -3.36 11.97 9.58
C GLY A 103 -2.90 12.42 10.96
N LEU A 104 -1.93 11.73 11.56
CA LEU A 104 -1.42 12.06 12.88
C LEU A 104 -0.37 13.17 12.89
N PHE A 105 0.39 13.35 11.80
CA PHE A 105 1.60 14.17 11.89
C PHE A 105 1.78 15.26 10.82
N VAL A 106 1.18 15.14 9.62
CA VAL A 106 1.49 16.04 8.48
C VAL A 106 0.28 16.46 7.64
N LEU A 107 -0.94 16.25 8.11
CA LEU A 107 -2.18 16.45 7.34
C LEU A 107 -2.38 17.87 6.77
N GLU A 108 -1.69 18.87 7.32
CA GLU A 108 -1.82 20.29 6.94
C GLU A 108 -1.12 20.66 5.62
N THR A 109 -0.30 19.78 5.06
CA THR A 109 0.46 20.06 3.83
C THR A 109 -0.24 19.54 2.57
N LEU A 110 -0.12 20.26 1.45
CA LEU A 110 -0.70 19.82 0.18
C LEU A 110 -0.16 18.44 -0.26
N ASN A 111 1.12 18.16 0.01
CA ASN A 111 1.73 16.86 -0.28
C ASN A 111 1.17 15.73 0.57
N SER A 112 0.73 16.01 1.80
CA SER A 112 0.12 14.97 2.62
C SER A 112 -1.30 14.65 2.16
N ILE A 113 -2.08 15.65 1.73
CA ILE A 113 -3.39 15.45 1.09
C ILE A 113 -3.26 14.58 -0.17
N ILE A 114 -2.29 14.91 -1.04
CA ILE A 114 -1.98 14.09 -2.22
C ILE A 114 -1.60 12.66 -1.80
N GLY A 115 -0.76 12.52 -0.77
CA GLY A 115 -0.35 11.22 -0.22
C GLY A 115 -1.53 10.37 0.23
N VAL A 116 -2.50 10.96 0.96
CA VAL A 116 -3.73 10.26 1.40
C VAL A 116 -4.55 9.80 0.20
N ILE A 117 -4.76 10.68 -0.79
CA ILE A 117 -5.51 10.33 -2.00
C ILE A 117 -4.84 9.16 -2.73
N LEU A 118 -3.51 9.19 -2.84
CA LEU A 118 -2.75 8.11 -3.48
C LEU A 118 -2.83 6.79 -2.70
N PHE A 119 -2.66 6.80 -1.37
CA PHE A 119 -2.82 5.59 -0.55
C PHE A 119 -4.26 5.03 -0.59
N LEU A 120 -5.28 5.90 -0.58
CA LEU A 120 -6.67 5.47 -0.80
C LEU A 120 -6.85 4.86 -2.19
N GLY A 121 -6.18 5.43 -3.21
CA GLY A 121 -6.12 4.86 -4.55
C GLY A 121 -5.52 3.46 -4.58
N VAL A 122 -4.42 3.22 -3.84
CA VAL A 122 -3.82 1.88 -3.68
C VAL A 122 -4.83 0.90 -3.10
N ILE A 123 -5.48 1.26 -2.01
CA ILE A 123 -6.50 0.43 -1.34
C ILE A 123 -7.64 0.13 -2.32
N GLY A 124 -8.19 1.16 -2.98
CA GLY A 124 -9.27 1.03 -3.95
C GLY A 124 -8.91 0.12 -5.12
N LEU A 125 -7.68 0.24 -5.66
CA LEU A 125 -7.22 -0.61 -6.76
C LEU A 125 -7.07 -2.07 -6.33
N ILE A 126 -6.49 -2.34 -5.15
CA ILE A 126 -6.36 -3.70 -4.62
C ILE A 126 -7.75 -4.31 -4.40
N MET A 127 -8.66 -3.59 -3.71
CA MET A 127 -10.03 -4.07 -3.47
C MET A 127 -10.83 -4.27 -4.76
N SER A 128 -10.60 -3.44 -5.78
CA SER A 128 -11.26 -3.61 -7.08
C SER A 128 -10.71 -4.81 -7.87
N ALA A 129 -9.51 -5.29 -7.55
CA ALA A 129 -8.85 -6.42 -8.19
C ALA A 129 -9.19 -7.77 -7.55
N THR A 130 -9.96 -7.78 -6.44
CA THR A 130 -10.40 -8.99 -5.76
C THR A 130 -11.07 -9.97 -6.73
N PRO A 131 -10.75 -11.28 -6.65
CA PRO A 131 -11.39 -12.29 -7.47
C PRO A 131 -12.91 -12.20 -7.37
N LYS A 132 -13.59 -12.18 -8.51
CA LYS A 132 -15.06 -12.21 -8.57
C LYS A 132 -15.55 -13.64 -8.69
N ARG A 133 -16.65 -13.96 -8.00
CA ARG A 133 -17.37 -15.21 -8.20
C ARG A 133 -17.97 -15.16 -9.59
N VAL A 134 -17.41 -15.94 -10.52
CA VAL A 134 -18.07 -16.16 -11.81
C VAL A 134 -19.28 -17.02 -11.48
N ALA A 135 -20.48 -16.44 -11.61
CA ALA A 135 -21.70 -17.25 -11.60
C ALA A 135 -21.60 -18.17 -12.81
N ASP A 136 -21.51 -19.48 -12.55
CA ASP A 136 -21.58 -20.52 -13.56
C ASP A 136 -22.89 -20.34 -14.32
N LYS A 137 -22.83 -19.71 -15.50
CA LYS A 137 -23.98 -19.61 -16.42
C LYS A 137 -23.81 -20.46 -17.66
N ASN A 138 -22.67 -21.14 -17.85
CA ASN A 138 -22.39 -21.93 -19.05
C ASN A 138 -21.85 -23.33 -18.72
N GLN A 139 -22.54 -24.06 -17.83
CA GLN A 139 -22.48 -25.53 -17.78
C GLN A 139 -23.88 -26.07 -18.02
N LYS A 140 -24.32 -26.03 -19.28
CA LYS A 140 -25.34 -26.91 -19.86
C LYS A 140 -24.86 -27.34 -21.23
#